data_AF-A0A8J2SRT4-F1
#
_entry.id   AF-A0A8J2SRT4-F1
#
_cell.length_a   1.000
_cell.length_b   1.000
_cell.length_c   1.000
_cell.angle_alpha   90.00
_cell.angle_beta   90.00
_cell.angle_gamma   90.00
#
_symmetry.space_group_name_H-M   'P 1'
#
loop_
_entity.id
_entity.type
_entity.pdbx_description
1 polymer ?
#
loop_
_entity_poly.entity_id
_entity_poly.type
_entity_poly.pdbx_seq_one_letter_code
_entity_poly.pdbx_strand_id
1 'polypeptide(L)'
;MAEDAAPPELPPREAATPPELPPREAVESLSLEEDVADLDAAAADEGYEEEAADAAEELQEAPLTEEEEEEARGVAQHLLLNAPPGEFTELLDDVASITPERALEGGFVNGVARARNAQILEAAITEDGARVVLCREAEVTPTSYRDANGKLYDVDHATLEAIPVEDVYDEDAVPESLKSARDDLQKALAVYASTRYLGEGHAATFVVGDALKCVVRGARKNLGNFHSGSWASAWTLTPSSEGYDVQGMIQVRAHYFEDGNVQLYATKEVTASTRDVSQLIEASENELHAGLEAMYGDMADATFKALRRVMPITKLKMKWSVDALRLKGGLTKAAAEAY
;
A
#
# COMPACT_ATOMS: atom_id res chain seq x y z
N MET A 1 7.17 -20.56 44.20
CA MET A 1 8.55 -20.07 44.06
C MET A 1 9.15 -20.72 42.84
N ALA A 2 9.14 -20.00 41.73
CA ALA A 2 9.94 -20.27 40.54
C ALA A 2 10.18 -18.87 39.95
N GLU A 3 11.43 -18.42 40.04
CA GLU A 3 11.88 -17.12 39.59
C GLU A 3 11.94 -17.07 38.07
N ASP A 4 11.55 -15.91 37.56
CA ASP A 4 11.51 -15.48 36.17
C ASP A 4 12.94 -15.17 35.69
N ALA A 5 13.42 -15.87 34.67
CA ALA A 5 14.76 -15.65 34.10
C ALA A 5 14.63 -14.91 32.76
N ALA A 6 15.06 -13.65 32.75
CA ALA A 6 15.07 -12.79 31.56
C ALA A 6 16.05 -13.30 30.48
N PRO A 7 15.75 -13.09 29.19
CA PRO A 7 16.64 -13.47 28.09
C PRO A 7 17.88 -12.54 27.97
N PRO A 8 18.99 -13.01 27.36
CA PRO A 8 20.28 -12.31 27.37
C PRO A 8 20.30 -11.07 26.47
N GLU A 9 20.95 -10.00 26.94
CA GLU A 9 21.19 -8.74 26.22
C GLU A 9 22.11 -8.92 25.00
N LEU A 10 21.76 -8.23 23.91
CA LEU A 10 22.59 -8.08 22.72
C LEU A 10 23.78 -7.13 22.97
N PRO A 11 24.95 -7.37 22.35
CA PRO A 11 26.12 -6.53 22.55
C PRO A 11 25.95 -5.11 21.97
N PRO A 12 26.63 -4.09 22.53
CA PRO A 12 26.50 -2.71 22.11
C PRO A 12 27.08 -2.50 20.70
N ARG A 13 26.35 -1.75 19.86
CA ARG A 13 26.83 -1.26 18.56
C ARG A 13 28.01 -0.30 18.77
N GLU A 14 29.15 -0.58 18.16
CA GLU A 14 30.26 0.38 18.05
C GLU A 14 29.79 1.63 17.32
N ALA A 15 30.00 2.80 17.94
CA ALA A 15 29.76 4.08 17.32
C ALA A 15 30.84 4.35 16.27
N ALA A 16 30.44 4.47 15.00
CA ALA A 16 31.32 4.94 13.95
C ALA A 16 31.83 6.35 14.28
N THR A 17 33.15 6.54 14.18
CA THR A 17 33.81 7.82 14.41
C THR A 17 33.42 8.79 13.28
N PRO A 18 32.96 10.03 13.57
CA PRO A 18 32.65 10.98 12.52
C PRO A 18 33.92 11.43 11.79
N PRO A 19 33.85 11.74 10.48
CA PRO A 19 35.01 12.16 9.70
C PRO A 19 35.57 13.49 10.22
N GLU A 20 36.90 13.59 10.22
CA GLU A 20 37.65 14.74 10.70
C GLU A 20 37.47 15.93 9.73
N LEU A 21 36.95 17.06 10.23
CA LEU A 21 36.82 18.28 9.44
C LEU A 21 38.21 18.90 9.22
N PRO A 22 38.47 19.52 8.04
CA PRO A 22 39.76 20.13 7.75
C PRO A 22 40.10 21.27 8.73
N PRO A 23 41.41 21.50 9.00
CA PRO A 23 41.84 22.51 9.96
C PRO A 23 41.42 23.93 9.54
N ARG A 24 41.02 24.72 10.55
CA ARG A 24 40.47 26.09 10.43
C ARG A 24 41.30 27.07 9.59
N GLU A 25 42.60 26.84 9.41
CA GLU A 25 43.47 27.69 8.60
C GLU A 25 43.18 27.57 7.09
N ALA A 26 42.54 26.49 6.63
CA ALA A 26 42.15 26.34 5.22
C ALA A 26 40.91 27.16 4.81
N VAL A 27 40.21 27.77 5.78
CA VAL A 27 38.94 28.48 5.54
C VAL A 27 39.14 30.01 5.47
N GLU A 28 40.29 30.53 5.93
CA GLU A 28 40.55 31.98 5.92
C GLU A 28 41.23 32.50 4.63
N SER A 29 41.62 31.61 3.69
CA SER A 29 42.21 32.00 2.40
C SER A 29 41.24 32.04 1.22
N LEU A 30 39.94 31.82 1.46
CA LEU A 30 38.90 31.94 0.43
C LEU A 30 38.22 33.31 0.57
N SER A 31 38.79 34.31 -0.10
CA SER A 31 38.18 35.62 -0.25
C SER A 31 36.93 35.52 -1.14
N LEU A 32 35.78 35.32 -0.49
CA LEU A 32 34.42 35.27 -1.06
C LEU A 32 33.97 36.52 -1.85
N GLU A 33 34.83 37.52 -2.04
CA GLU A 33 34.46 38.76 -2.73
C GLU A 33 34.88 38.79 -4.22
N GLU A 34 35.87 38.00 -4.64
CA GLU A 34 36.27 37.93 -6.07
C GLU A 34 35.44 36.91 -6.87
N ASP A 35 35.03 35.78 -6.27
CA ASP A 35 34.30 34.71 -6.98
C ASP A 35 32.81 35.00 -7.23
N VAL A 36 32.21 35.96 -6.51
CA VAL A 36 30.79 36.32 -6.68
C VAL A 36 30.58 37.25 -7.87
N ALA A 37 31.59 38.06 -8.22
CA ALA A 37 31.52 38.96 -9.36
C ALA A 37 31.54 38.22 -10.71
N ASP A 38 32.28 37.10 -10.79
CA ASP A 38 32.33 36.26 -11.99
C ASP A 38 31.06 35.40 -12.15
N LEU A 39 30.40 35.02 -11.04
CA LEU A 39 29.11 34.32 -11.07
C LEU A 39 27.94 35.24 -11.44
N ASP A 40 27.92 36.48 -10.94
CA ASP A 40 26.91 37.48 -11.33
C ASP A 40 27.09 37.92 -12.79
N ALA A 41 28.31 37.88 -13.33
CA ALA A 41 28.57 38.16 -14.74
C ALA A 41 28.12 37.01 -15.67
N ALA A 42 28.27 35.75 -15.24
CA ALA A 42 27.79 34.58 -15.98
C ALA A 42 26.25 34.44 -15.94
N ALA A 43 25.60 34.86 -14.85
CA ALA A 43 24.14 34.89 -14.74
C ALA A 43 23.47 36.05 -15.50
N ALA A 44 24.24 37.04 -15.96
CA ALA A 44 23.75 38.20 -16.72
C ALA A 44 23.83 38.02 -18.24
N ASP A 45 24.34 36.89 -18.72
CA ASP A 45 24.40 36.56 -20.15
C ASP A 45 23.15 35.77 -20.55
N GLU A 46 22.20 36.43 -21.23
CA GLU A 46 20.95 35.82 -21.72
C GLU A 46 21.21 34.56 -22.58
N GLY A 47 22.41 34.43 -23.16
CA GLY A 47 22.81 33.24 -23.94
C GLY A 47 23.09 31.99 -23.09
N TYR A 48 23.44 32.11 -21.81
CA TYR A 48 23.74 30.95 -20.95
C TYR A 48 22.47 30.22 -20.49
N GLU A 49 21.38 30.96 -20.28
CA GLU A 49 20.06 30.36 -19.98
C GLU A 49 19.46 29.68 -21.22
N GLU A 50 19.64 30.28 -22.41
CA GLU A 50 19.17 29.72 -23.68
C GLU A 50 19.97 28.46 -24.05
N GLU A 51 21.30 28.47 -23.92
CA GLU A 51 22.16 27.30 -24.20
C GLU A 51 21.97 26.16 -23.17
N ALA A 52 21.65 26.49 -21.91
CA ALA A 52 21.27 25.50 -20.89
C ALA A 52 19.86 24.94 -21.11
N ALA A 53 18.91 25.74 -21.61
CA ALA A 53 17.58 25.30 -22.00
C ALA A 53 17.65 24.41 -23.24
N ASP A 54 18.41 24.80 -24.26
CA ASP A 54 18.67 24.02 -25.47
C ASP A 54 19.37 22.69 -25.13
N ALA A 55 20.37 22.70 -24.23
CA ALA A 55 21.03 21.47 -23.78
C ALA A 55 20.10 20.56 -22.94
N ALA A 56 19.18 21.13 -22.16
CA ALA A 56 18.18 20.38 -21.41
C ALA A 56 17.09 19.80 -22.35
N GLU A 57 16.72 20.53 -23.40
CA GLU A 57 15.81 20.10 -24.45
C GLU A 57 16.45 18.99 -25.31
N GLU A 58 17.75 19.12 -25.66
CA GLU A 58 18.52 18.10 -26.39
C GLU A 58 18.71 16.81 -25.56
N LEU A 59 18.84 16.92 -24.23
CA LEU A 59 18.82 15.78 -23.29
C LEU A 59 17.44 15.12 -23.16
N GLN A 60 16.35 15.87 -23.34
CA GLN A 60 14.99 15.32 -23.37
C GLN A 60 14.66 14.66 -24.72
N GLU A 61 15.25 15.12 -25.82
CA GLU A 61 15.04 14.55 -27.16
C GLU A 61 15.99 13.38 -27.49
N ALA A 62 17.02 13.13 -26.68
CA ALA A 62 17.88 11.98 -26.85
C ALA A 62 17.07 10.67 -26.68
N PRO A 63 17.13 9.73 -27.64
CA PRO A 63 16.42 8.46 -27.51
C PRO A 63 16.99 7.70 -26.31
N LEU A 64 16.15 7.46 -25.28
CA LEU A 64 16.53 6.65 -24.12
C LEU A 64 17.11 5.31 -24.59
N THR A 65 18.12 4.84 -23.88
CA THR A 65 18.71 3.52 -24.11
C THR A 65 17.72 2.41 -23.70
N GLU A 66 17.90 1.20 -24.24
CA GLU A 66 17.06 0.05 -23.88
C GLU A 66 17.09 -0.26 -22.37
N GLU A 67 18.22 0.02 -21.71
CA GLU A 67 18.39 -0.16 -20.25
C GLU A 67 17.55 0.85 -19.46
N GLU A 68 17.61 2.13 -19.84
CA GLU A 68 16.79 3.18 -19.20
C GLU A 68 15.28 2.94 -19.41
N GLU A 69 14.88 2.35 -20.54
CA GLU A 69 13.49 1.94 -20.77
C GLU A 69 13.05 0.80 -19.85
N GLU A 70 13.91 -0.19 -19.63
CA GLU A 70 13.62 -1.31 -18.75
C GLU A 70 13.51 -0.84 -17.29
N GLU A 71 14.39 0.08 -16.87
CA GLU A 71 14.32 0.73 -15.56
C GLU A 71 13.04 1.55 -15.42
N ALA A 72 12.70 2.38 -16.40
CA ALA A 72 11.47 3.17 -16.41
C ALA A 72 10.23 2.26 -16.31
N ARG A 73 10.22 1.13 -17.04
CA ARG A 73 9.17 0.12 -16.96
C ARG A 73 9.11 -0.54 -15.57
N GLY A 74 10.25 -0.82 -14.95
CA GLY A 74 10.33 -1.36 -13.58
C GLY A 74 9.75 -0.40 -12.53
N VAL A 75 10.06 0.90 -12.65
CA VAL A 75 9.52 1.95 -11.78
C VAL A 75 8.01 2.11 -11.99
N ALA A 76 7.55 2.17 -13.24
CA ALA A 76 6.12 2.23 -13.57
C ALA A 76 5.37 1.02 -13.00
N GLN A 77 5.93 -0.18 -13.13
CA GLN A 77 5.35 -1.40 -12.56
C GLN A 77 5.21 -1.29 -11.04
N HIS A 78 6.26 -0.83 -10.36
CA HIS A 78 6.25 -0.69 -8.90
C HIS A 78 5.18 0.30 -8.42
N LEU A 79 5.07 1.47 -9.07
CA LEU A 79 4.08 2.47 -8.73
C LEU A 79 2.66 1.92 -8.92
N LEU A 80 2.38 1.37 -10.10
CA LEU A 80 1.06 0.85 -10.45
C LEU A 80 0.63 -0.33 -9.56
N LEU A 81 1.54 -1.24 -9.20
CA LEU A 81 1.23 -2.34 -8.27
C LEU A 81 0.82 -1.85 -6.88
N ASN A 82 1.34 -0.69 -6.45
CA ASN A 82 1.06 -0.12 -5.14
C ASN A 82 -0.06 0.92 -5.15
N ALA A 83 -0.77 1.10 -6.28
CA ALA A 83 -1.86 2.06 -6.36
C ALA A 83 -2.94 1.78 -5.27
N PRO A 84 -3.39 2.79 -4.51
CA PRO A 84 -4.46 2.64 -3.53
C PRO A 84 -5.78 2.15 -4.17
N PRO A 85 -6.69 1.51 -3.40
CA PRO A 85 -7.95 1.01 -3.93
C PRO A 85 -8.76 2.10 -4.63
N GLY A 86 -9.13 1.88 -5.89
CA GLY A 86 -9.91 2.85 -6.67
C GLY A 86 -9.16 4.06 -7.23
N GLU A 87 -7.82 4.12 -7.13
CA GLU A 87 -6.98 5.22 -7.62
C GLU A 87 -5.98 4.76 -8.70
N PHE A 88 -6.26 3.63 -9.35
CA PHE A 88 -5.35 3.04 -10.33
C PHE A 88 -5.29 3.85 -11.62
N THR A 89 -6.43 4.34 -12.10
CA THR A 89 -6.52 5.09 -13.37
C THR A 89 -5.82 6.44 -13.24
N GLU A 90 -6.05 7.13 -12.13
CA GLU A 90 -5.40 8.41 -11.82
C GLU A 90 -3.88 8.25 -11.74
N LEU A 91 -3.40 7.20 -11.05
CA LEU A 91 -1.98 6.91 -10.99
C LEU A 91 -1.40 6.50 -12.36
N LEU A 92 -2.18 5.82 -13.19
CA LEU A 92 -1.77 5.46 -14.54
C LEU A 92 -1.55 6.69 -15.41
N ASP A 93 -2.44 7.67 -15.34
CA ASP A 93 -2.31 8.94 -16.05
C ASP A 93 -1.05 9.70 -15.59
N ASP A 94 -0.81 9.75 -14.27
CA ASP A 94 0.39 10.38 -13.70
C ASP A 94 1.67 9.66 -14.15
N VAL A 95 1.70 8.32 -14.08
CA VAL A 95 2.85 7.51 -14.52
C VAL A 95 3.11 7.67 -16.01
N ALA A 96 2.05 7.74 -16.82
CA ALA A 96 2.17 7.99 -18.27
C ALA A 96 2.76 9.36 -18.59
N SER A 97 2.55 10.37 -17.73
CA SER A 97 3.12 11.70 -17.93
C SER A 97 4.64 11.78 -17.69
N ILE A 98 5.19 10.88 -16.88
CA ILE A 98 6.61 10.87 -16.48
C ILE A 98 7.41 9.72 -17.09
N THR A 99 6.75 8.84 -17.85
CA THR A 99 7.35 7.62 -18.42
C THR A 99 7.22 7.64 -19.94
N PRO A 100 8.24 7.25 -20.71
CA PRO A 100 8.13 7.13 -22.17
C PRO A 100 6.98 6.18 -22.58
N GLU A 101 6.21 6.53 -23.61
CA GLU A 101 5.04 5.77 -24.08
C GLU A 101 5.35 4.29 -24.33
N ARG A 102 6.48 4.01 -25.00
CA ARG A 102 6.98 2.65 -25.29
C ARG A 102 7.15 1.74 -24.07
N ALA A 103 7.43 2.32 -22.90
CA ALA A 103 7.58 1.54 -21.66
C ALA A 103 6.22 0.99 -21.18
N LEU A 104 5.11 1.64 -21.54
CA LEU A 104 3.75 1.28 -21.16
C LEU A 104 3.00 0.46 -22.23
N GLU A 105 3.59 0.27 -23.41
CA GLU A 105 3.04 -0.51 -24.52
C GLU A 105 3.02 -2.04 -24.27
N GLY A 106 2.45 -2.79 -25.21
CA GLY A 106 2.59 -4.26 -25.27
C GLY A 106 1.75 -5.02 -24.25
N GLY A 107 0.64 -4.44 -23.77
CA GLY A 107 -0.20 -5.05 -22.73
C GLY A 107 0.39 -4.96 -21.33
N PHE A 108 1.46 -4.19 -21.13
CA PHE A 108 2.09 -3.96 -19.83
C PHE A 108 1.09 -3.48 -18.78
N VAL A 109 0.32 -2.42 -19.08
CA VAL A 109 -0.68 -1.86 -18.17
C VAL A 109 -1.69 -2.92 -17.71
N ASN A 110 -2.24 -3.69 -18.66
CA ASN A 110 -3.19 -4.75 -18.35
C ASN A 110 -2.56 -5.88 -17.51
N GLY A 111 -1.30 -6.24 -17.78
CA GLY A 111 -0.56 -7.22 -16.98
C GLY A 111 -0.35 -6.75 -15.54
N VAL A 112 0.04 -5.50 -15.35
CA VAL A 112 0.23 -4.90 -14.01
C VAL A 112 -1.10 -4.74 -13.29
N ALA A 113 -2.13 -4.24 -13.97
CA ALA A 113 -3.48 -4.11 -13.45
C ALA A 113 -4.02 -5.49 -12.99
N ARG A 114 -3.88 -6.53 -13.80
CA ARG A 114 -4.24 -7.91 -13.44
C ARG A 114 -3.55 -8.37 -12.17
N ALA A 115 -2.22 -8.21 -12.09
CA ALA A 115 -1.43 -8.64 -10.95
C ALA A 115 -1.85 -7.91 -9.66
N ARG A 116 -2.02 -6.60 -9.74
CA ARG A 116 -2.53 -5.77 -8.64
C ARG A 116 -3.93 -6.19 -8.21
N ASN A 117 -4.85 -6.31 -9.17
CA ASN A 117 -6.24 -6.65 -8.92
C ASN A 117 -6.34 -8.00 -8.21
N ALA A 118 -5.56 -8.99 -8.62
CA ALA A 118 -5.46 -10.27 -7.92
C ALA A 118 -4.88 -10.14 -6.49
N GLN A 119 -3.86 -9.28 -6.29
CA GLN A 119 -3.23 -9.07 -4.98
C GLN A 119 -4.18 -8.44 -3.97
N ILE A 120 -5.00 -7.47 -4.40
CA ILE A 120 -5.95 -6.77 -3.52
C ILE A 120 -7.34 -7.40 -3.53
N LEU A 121 -7.51 -8.49 -4.28
CA LEU A 121 -8.78 -9.20 -4.50
C LEU A 121 -9.85 -8.28 -5.10
N GLU A 122 -9.52 -7.42 -6.07
CA GLU A 122 -10.42 -6.44 -6.71
C GLU A 122 -11.64 -7.10 -7.35
N ALA A 123 -12.71 -6.32 -7.56
CA ALA A 123 -13.87 -6.79 -8.28
C ALA A 123 -14.16 -5.93 -9.51
N ALA A 124 -14.34 -6.60 -10.64
CA ALA A 124 -14.88 -5.98 -11.84
C ALA A 124 -16.40 -5.90 -11.75
N ILE A 125 -16.99 -4.91 -12.42
CA ILE A 125 -18.42 -4.62 -12.39
C ILE A 125 -18.99 -4.79 -13.79
N THR A 126 -20.11 -5.48 -13.90
CA THR A 126 -20.87 -5.63 -15.15
C THR A 126 -21.87 -4.50 -15.33
N GLU A 127 -22.41 -4.32 -16.54
CA GLU A 127 -23.43 -3.29 -16.82
C GLU A 127 -24.69 -3.43 -15.93
N ASP A 128 -25.06 -4.66 -15.57
CA ASP A 128 -26.17 -4.97 -14.65
C ASP A 128 -25.81 -4.83 -13.16
N GLY A 129 -24.58 -4.42 -12.85
CA GLY A 129 -24.10 -4.17 -11.49
C GLY A 129 -23.68 -5.43 -10.72
N ALA A 130 -23.58 -6.58 -11.40
CA ALA A 130 -22.98 -7.77 -10.81
C ALA A 130 -21.47 -7.55 -10.61
N ARG A 131 -20.92 -8.19 -9.57
CA ARG A 131 -19.50 -8.07 -9.21
C ARG A 131 -18.80 -9.38 -9.45
N VAL A 132 -17.70 -9.35 -10.19
CA VAL A 132 -16.85 -10.50 -10.50
C VAL A 132 -15.54 -10.34 -9.74
N VAL A 133 -15.26 -11.25 -8.81
CA VAL A 133 -14.04 -11.22 -8.01
C VAL A 133 -12.85 -11.62 -8.87
N LEU A 134 -11.83 -10.77 -8.89
CA LEU A 134 -10.58 -10.98 -9.59
C LEU A 134 -9.59 -11.67 -8.65
N CYS A 135 -9.68 -12.99 -8.58
CA CYS A 135 -8.73 -13.84 -7.85
C CYS A 135 -8.18 -14.94 -8.76
N ARG A 136 -7.09 -15.59 -8.33
CA ARG A 136 -6.43 -16.64 -9.12
C ARG A 136 -7.32 -17.84 -9.37
N GLU A 137 -8.23 -18.12 -8.45
CA GLU A 137 -9.15 -19.25 -8.50
C GLU A 137 -10.29 -19.05 -9.50
N ALA A 138 -10.68 -17.80 -9.73
CA ALA A 138 -11.69 -17.42 -10.72
C ALA A 138 -11.10 -17.32 -12.13
N GLU A 139 -9.77 -17.17 -12.26
CA GLU A 139 -9.11 -16.90 -13.53
C GLU A 139 -9.09 -18.15 -14.44
N VAL A 140 -9.67 -18.03 -15.64
CA VAL A 140 -9.63 -19.06 -16.69
C VAL A 140 -8.56 -18.71 -17.74
N THR A 141 -8.51 -17.43 -18.15
CA THR A 141 -7.46 -16.86 -18.99
C THR A 141 -7.04 -15.51 -18.42
N PRO A 142 -5.94 -14.89 -18.89
CA PRO A 142 -5.51 -13.57 -18.43
C PRO A 142 -6.54 -12.43 -18.50
N THR A 143 -7.65 -12.61 -19.22
CA THR A 143 -8.75 -11.63 -19.27
C THR A 143 -10.09 -12.24 -18.88
N SER A 144 -10.21 -13.58 -18.79
CA SER A 144 -11.50 -14.22 -18.50
C SER A 144 -11.58 -14.82 -17.11
N TYR A 145 -12.68 -14.52 -16.43
CA TYR A 145 -12.95 -14.87 -15.04
C TYR A 145 -14.30 -15.56 -14.91
N ARG A 146 -14.34 -16.64 -14.13
CA ARG A 146 -15.56 -17.37 -13.80
C ARG A 146 -16.10 -16.93 -12.45
N ASP A 147 -17.39 -16.62 -12.36
CA ASP A 147 -18.04 -16.32 -11.08
C ASP A 147 -18.33 -17.60 -10.27
N ALA A 148 -18.82 -17.42 -9.04
CA ALA A 148 -19.19 -18.53 -8.16
C ALA A 148 -20.36 -19.38 -8.72
N ASN A 149 -21.15 -18.85 -9.66
CA ASN A 149 -22.27 -19.54 -10.31
C ASN A 149 -21.87 -20.22 -11.63
N GLY A 150 -20.59 -20.18 -12.01
CA GLY A 150 -20.08 -20.81 -13.22
C GLY A 150 -20.15 -19.96 -14.50
N LYS A 151 -20.64 -18.72 -14.44
CA LYS A 151 -20.70 -17.80 -15.59
C LYS A 151 -19.32 -17.21 -15.88
N LEU A 152 -18.99 -17.11 -17.17
CA LEU A 152 -17.73 -16.54 -17.64
C LEU A 152 -17.89 -15.06 -17.98
N TYR A 153 -16.88 -14.27 -17.65
CA TYR A 153 -16.80 -12.85 -17.94
C TYR A 153 -15.43 -12.53 -18.55
N ASP A 154 -15.41 -11.71 -19.59
CA ASP A 154 -14.18 -11.07 -20.06
C ASP A 154 -14.03 -9.73 -19.34
N VAL A 155 -12.84 -9.45 -18.84
CA VAL A 155 -12.54 -8.36 -17.92
C VAL A 155 -11.45 -7.48 -18.50
N ASP A 156 -11.74 -6.19 -18.58
CA ASP A 156 -10.70 -5.17 -18.74
C ASP A 156 -10.16 -4.81 -17.36
N HIS A 157 -8.88 -5.12 -17.13
CA HIS A 157 -8.26 -4.92 -15.82
C HIS A 157 -7.98 -3.46 -15.48
N ALA A 158 -7.84 -2.59 -16.49
CA ALA A 158 -7.58 -1.18 -16.28
C ALA A 158 -8.88 -0.43 -15.92
N THR A 159 -9.98 -0.74 -16.61
CA THR A 159 -11.28 -0.08 -16.35
C THR A 159 -12.13 -0.78 -15.29
N LEU A 160 -11.80 -2.04 -14.95
CA LEU A 160 -12.59 -2.91 -14.06
C LEU A 160 -14.01 -3.18 -14.59
N GLU A 161 -14.18 -3.17 -15.91
CA GLU A 161 -15.42 -3.55 -16.57
C GLU A 161 -15.43 -5.05 -16.88
N ALA A 162 -16.57 -5.70 -16.64
CA ALA A 162 -16.78 -7.12 -16.93
C ALA A 162 -17.92 -7.32 -17.92
N ILE A 163 -17.67 -8.09 -18.98
CA ILE A 163 -18.65 -8.41 -20.02
C ILE A 163 -18.96 -9.91 -19.96
N PRO A 164 -20.23 -10.32 -19.83
CA PRO A 164 -20.60 -11.73 -19.81
C PRO A 164 -20.31 -12.39 -21.17
N VAL A 165 -19.72 -13.58 -21.13
CA VAL A 165 -19.39 -14.38 -22.31
C VAL A 165 -20.12 -15.72 -22.24
N GLU A 166 -20.68 -16.16 -23.37
CA GLU A 166 -21.23 -17.51 -23.46
C GLU A 166 -20.10 -18.54 -23.38
N ASP A 167 -20.24 -19.48 -22.44
CA ASP A 167 -19.26 -20.51 -22.21
C ASP A 167 -19.93 -21.85 -21.89
N VAL A 168 -19.24 -22.94 -22.23
CA VAL A 168 -19.64 -24.30 -21.89
C VAL A 168 -18.84 -24.72 -20.67
N TYR A 169 -19.40 -24.45 -19.49
CA TYR A 169 -18.82 -24.92 -18.24
C TYR A 169 -19.25 -26.36 -17.96
N ASP A 170 -18.30 -27.29 -17.94
CA ASP A 170 -18.54 -28.65 -17.50
C ASP A 170 -18.54 -28.72 -15.96
N GLU A 171 -19.68 -28.37 -15.38
CA GLU A 171 -19.88 -28.43 -13.93
C GLU A 171 -19.85 -29.88 -13.42
N ASP A 172 -20.04 -30.90 -14.26
CA ASP A 172 -20.13 -32.31 -13.87
C ASP A 172 -18.78 -32.90 -13.41
N ALA A 173 -17.66 -32.21 -13.67
CA ALA A 173 -16.34 -32.58 -13.17
C ALA A 173 -16.19 -32.38 -11.64
N VAL A 174 -17.03 -31.55 -11.02
CA VAL A 174 -16.95 -31.26 -9.58
C VAL A 174 -17.78 -32.29 -8.80
N PRO A 175 -17.27 -32.89 -7.71
CA PRO A 175 -18.05 -33.78 -6.86
C PRO A 175 -19.30 -33.08 -6.28
N GLU A 176 -20.45 -33.76 -6.33
CA GLU A 176 -21.74 -33.21 -5.87
C GLU A 176 -21.70 -32.73 -4.41
N SER A 177 -20.94 -33.42 -3.55
CA SER A 177 -20.75 -33.02 -2.16
C SER A 177 -20.05 -31.65 -2.02
N LEU A 178 -19.08 -31.36 -2.89
CA LEU A 178 -18.37 -30.08 -2.90
C LEU A 178 -19.21 -28.97 -3.52
N LYS A 179 -20.04 -29.29 -4.53
CA LYS A 179 -21.02 -28.33 -5.09
C LYS A 179 -22.02 -27.87 -4.04
N SER A 180 -22.64 -28.81 -3.32
CA SER A 180 -23.58 -28.48 -2.24
C SER A 180 -22.91 -27.64 -1.15
N ALA A 181 -21.68 -28.01 -0.73
CA ALA A 181 -20.94 -27.26 0.27
C ALA A 181 -20.56 -25.85 -0.21
N ARG A 182 -20.14 -25.70 -1.48
CA ARG A 182 -19.89 -24.41 -2.13
C ARG A 182 -21.15 -23.54 -2.10
N ASP A 183 -22.28 -24.07 -2.54
CA ASP A 183 -23.52 -23.31 -2.68
C ASP A 183 -24.08 -22.86 -1.33
N ASP A 184 -24.00 -23.72 -0.31
CA ASP A 184 -24.44 -23.38 1.04
C ASP A 184 -23.54 -22.32 1.66
N LEU A 185 -22.21 -22.44 1.50
CA LEU A 185 -21.27 -21.44 1.96
C LEU A 185 -21.43 -20.11 1.20
N GLN A 186 -21.59 -20.15 -0.12
CA GLN A 186 -21.82 -18.97 -0.96
C GLN A 186 -23.06 -18.20 -0.51
N LYS A 187 -24.17 -18.89 -0.22
CA LYS A 187 -25.38 -18.26 0.32
C LYS A 187 -25.14 -17.62 1.68
N ALA A 188 -24.48 -18.32 2.59
CA ALA A 188 -24.17 -17.80 3.92
C ALA A 188 -23.27 -16.55 3.85
N LEU A 189 -22.24 -16.58 3.01
CA LEU A 189 -21.32 -15.45 2.83
C LEU A 189 -21.95 -14.28 2.08
N ALA A 190 -22.87 -14.51 1.13
CA ALA A 190 -23.61 -13.43 0.49
C ALA A 190 -24.48 -12.67 1.49
N VAL A 191 -25.14 -13.36 2.42
CA VAL A 191 -25.90 -12.74 3.51
C VAL A 191 -24.99 -11.97 4.46
N TYR A 192 -23.86 -12.57 4.85
CA TYR A 192 -22.84 -11.92 5.67
C TYR A 192 -22.32 -10.63 5.02
N ALA A 193 -21.86 -10.72 3.76
CA ALA A 193 -21.26 -9.61 3.03
C ALA A 193 -22.24 -8.45 2.84
N SER A 194 -23.48 -8.74 2.45
CA SER A 194 -24.51 -7.70 2.30
C SER A 194 -24.85 -7.00 3.63
N THR A 195 -24.85 -7.74 4.74
CA THR A 195 -25.20 -7.19 6.06
C THR A 195 -24.07 -6.39 6.68
N ARG A 196 -22.82 -6.87 6.59
CA ARG A 196 -21.66 -6.27 7.27
C ARG A 196 -20.99 -5.15 6.50
N TYR A 197 -21.13 -5.12 5.17
CA TYR A 197 -20.47 -4.15 4.31
C TYR A 197 -21.48 -3.19 3.64
N LEU A 198 -22.53 -2.80 4.37
CA LEU A 198 -23.51 -1.77 3.95
C LEU A 198 -24.14 -2.03 2.56
N GLY A 199 -24.34 -3.29 2.17
CA GLY A 199 -24.85 -3.67 0.85
C GLY A 199 -23.83 -3.57 -0.31
N GLU A 200 -22.63 -3.07 -0.05
CA GLU A 200 -21.53 -2.99 -1.03
C GLU A 200 -20.57 -4.19 -0.96
N GLY A 201 -20.77 -5.06 0.04
CA GLY A 201 -20.05 -6.32 0.15
C GLY A 201 -20.45 -7.34 -0.90
N HIS A 202 -19.50 -8.16 -1.29
CA HIS A 202 -19.74 -9.34 -2.11
C HIS A 202 -18.80 -10.47 -1.67
N ALA A 203 -19.24 -11.70 -1.94
CA ALA A 203 -18.47 -12.89 -1.65
C ALA A 203 -18.51 -13.83 -2.85
N ALA A 204 -17.44 -14.59 -3.06
CA ALA A 204 -17.36 -15.61 -4.09
C ALA A 204 -16.67 -16.85 -3.52
N THR A 205 -17.22 -18.02 -3.84
CA THR A 205 -16.76 -19.32 -3.35
C THR A 205 -16.51 -20.24 -4.54
N PHE A 206 -15.32 -20.83 -4.57
CA PHE A 206 -14.81 -21.66 -5.65
C PHE A 206 -14.41 -23.03 -5.12
N VAL A 207 -14.47 -24.04 -5.98
CA VAL A 207 -13.93 -25.38 -5.69
C VAL A 207 -12.59 -25.48 -6.39
N VAL A 208 -11.54 -25.82 -5.64
CA VAL A 208 -10.17 -25.95 -6.16
C VAL A 208 -9.57 -27.27 -5.68
N GLY A 209 -9.56 -28.26 -6.57
CA GLY A 209 -9.25 -29.64 -6.21
C GLY A 209 -10.26 -30.16 -5.19
N ASP A 210 -9.77 -30.58 -4.03
CA ASP A 210 -10.60 -31.07 -2.91
C ASP A 210 -10.91 -29.97 -1.88
N ALA A 211 -10.47 -28.73 -2.08
CA ALA A 211 -10.66 -27.62 -1.16
C ALA A 211 -11.71 -26.63 -1.65
N LEU A 212 -12.34 -25.92 -0.72
CA LEU A 212 -13.15 -24.74 -1.02
C LEU A 212 -12.31 -23.49 -0.77
N LYS A 213 -12.38 -22.54 -1.70
CA LYS A 213 -11.76 -21.23 -1.53
C LYS A 213 -12.82 -20.15 -1.60
N CYS A 214 -12.87 -19.28 -0.60
CA CYS A 214 -13.81 -18.17 -0.60
C CYS A 214 -13.10 -16.83 -0.41
N VAL A 215 -13.65 -15.82 -1.06
CA VAL A 215 -13.23 -14.44 -0.97
C VAL A 215 -14.42 -13.62 -0.49
N VAL A 216 -14.20 -12.74 0.48
CA VAL A 216 -15.17 -11.75 0.93
C VAL A 216 -14.53 -10.38 0.76
N ARG A 217 -15.25 -9.44 0.16
CA ARG A 217 -14.74 -8.09 -0.08
C ARG A 217 -15.84 -7.07 0.14
N GLY A 218 -15.46 -5.96 0.77
CA GLY A 218 -16.16 -4.68 0.64
C GLY A 218 -15.15 -3.58 0.38
N ALA A 219 -15.52 -2.63 -0.46
CA ALA A 219 -14.72 -1.45 -0.73
C ALA A 219 -15.63 -0.23 -0.71
N ARG A 220 -15.08 0.89 -0.25
CA ARG A 220 -15.75 2.18 -0.28
C ARG A 220 -14.78 3.22 -0.78
N LYS A 221 -15.13 3.86 -1.88
CA LYS A 221 -14.32 4.90 -2.52
C LYS A 221 -15.15 6.17 -2.67
N ASN A 222 -14.57 7.29 -2.26
CA ASN A 222 -15.12 8.61 -2.49
C ASN A 222 -13.97 9.60 -2.70
N LEU A 223 -13.45 9.58 -3.93
CA LEU A 223 -12.29 10.40 -4.31
C LEU A 223 -12.60 11.90 -4.23
N GLY A 224 -13.85 12.30 -4.46
CA GLY A 224 -14.29 13.69 -4.27
C GLY A 224 -14.25 14.18 -2.82
N ASN A 225 -14.23 13.25 -1.85
CA ASN A 225 -14.00 13.53 -0.43
C ASN A 225 -12.62 13.00 0.03
N PHE A 226 -11.67 12.80 -0.89
CA PHE A 226 -10.28 12.48 -0.61
C PHE A 226 -10.05 11.21 0.20
N HIS A 227 -10.90 10.18 0.03
CA HIS A 227 -10.70 8.92 0.73
C HIS A 227 -11.10 7.68 -0.08
N SER A 228 -10.34 6.61 0.12
CA SER A 228 -10.61 5.29 -0.43
C SER A 228 -10.28 4.21 0.60
N GLY A 229 -10.95 3.07 0.51
CA GLY A 229 -10.67 1.95 1.40
C GLY A 229 -11.26 0.65 0.91
N SER A 230 -10.62 -0.44 1.29
CA SER A 230 -11.04 -1.80 1.00
C SER A 230 -10.75 -2.71 2.16
N TRP A 231 -11.68 -3.61 2.41
CA TRP A 231 -11.53 -4.74 3.30
C TRP A 231 -11.78 -6.00 2.49
N ALA A 232 -10.76 -6.85 2.38
CA ALA A 232 -10.84 -8.08 1.62
C ALA A 232 -10.26 -9.22 2.44
N SER A 233 -10.90 -10.38 2.41
CA SER A 233 -10.42 -11.59 3.06
C SER A 233 -10.50 -12.78 2.11
N ALA A 234 -9.46 -13.60 2.11
CA ALA A 234 -9.37 -14.82 1.32
C ALA A 234 -9.17 -16.00 2.25
N TRP A 235 -9.91 -17.08 2.03
CA TRP A 235 -9.97 -18.23 2.89
C TRP A 235 -9.85 -19.52 2.06
N THR A 236 -9.02 -20.44 2.52
CA THR A 236 -8.86 -21.79 1.97
C THR A 236 -9.35 -22.79 3.02
N LEU A 237 -10.26 -23.65 2.62
CA LEU A 237 -10.97 -24.61 3.46
C LEU A 237 -10.62 -26.01 2.96
N THR A 238 -9.80 -26.72 3.73
CA THR A 238 -9.45 -28.11 3.43
C THR A 238 -10.35 -29.04 4.22
N PRO A 239 -11.04 -30.01 3.60
CA PRO A 239 -11.88 -30.96 4.32
C PRO A 239 -11.08 -31.75 5.36
N SER A 240 -11.57 -31.81 6.60
CA SER A 240 -10.97 -32.59 7.69
C SER A 240 -12.03 -33.42 8.41
N SER A 241 -11.61 -34.38 9.24
CA SER A 241 -12.55 -35.25 9.97
C SER A 241 -13.47 -34.49 10.92
N GLU A 242 -13.08 -33.28 11.35
CA GLU A 242 -13.84 -32.45 12.28
C GLU A 242 -14.62 -31.32 11.60
N GLY A 243 -14.51 -31.14 10.28
CA GLY A 243 -15.13 -30.08 9.51
C GLY A 243 -14.20 -29.60 8.40
N TYR A 244 -13.72 -28.37 8.52
CA TYR A 244 -12.72 -27.78 7.63
C TYR A 244 -11.53 -27.28 8.44
N ASP A 245 -10.33 -27.56 7.94
CA ASP A 245 -9.12 -26.84 8.33
C ASP A 245 -9.02 -25.58 7.48
N VAL A 246 -9.08 -24.43 8.15
CA VAL A 246 -9.25 -23.11 7.56
C VAL A 246 -7.95 -22.33 7.67
N GLN A 247 -7.47 -21.85 6.53
CA GLN A 247 -6.40 -20.87 6.42
C GLN A 247 -6.96 -19.60 5.79
N GLY A 248 -6.89 -18.49 6.51
CA GLY A 248 -7.43 -17.20 6.11
C GLY A 248 -6.39 -16.10 6.12
N MET A 249 -6.56 -15.13 5.24
CA MET A 249 -5.84 -13.86 5.27
C MET A 249 -6.84 -12.73 5.10
N ILE A 250 -6.89 -11.83 6.07
CA ILE A 250 -7.68 -10.60 6.04
C ILE A 250 -6.73 -9.45 5.72
N GLN A 251 -7.11 -8.59 4.77
CA GLN A 251 -6.36 -7.43 4.33
C GLN A 251 -7.25 -6.19 4.39
N VAL A 252 -6.76 -5.16 5.08
CA VAL A 252 -7.43 -3.87 5.21
C VAL A 252 -6.53 -2.80 4.63
N ARG A 253 -7.07 -2.03 3.70
CA ARG A 253 -6.42 -0.86 3.10
C ARG A 253 -7.31 0.35 3.29
N ALA A 254 -6.74 1.46 3.72
CA ALA A 254 -7.40 2.77 3.69
C ALA A 254 -6.40 3.84 3.27
N HIS A 255 -6.88 4.81 2.52
CA HIS A 255 -6.12 5.96 2.05
C HIS A 255 -6.94 7.22 2.24
N TYR A 256 -6.33 8.22 2.84
CA TYR A 256 -6.90 9.55 3.01
C TYR A 256 -5.86 10.58 2.55
N PHE A 257 -6.27 11.48 1.68
CA PHE A 257 -5.36 12.34 0.94
C PHE A 257 -5.80 13.82 0.86
N GLU A 258 -6.59 14.29 1.83
CA GLU A 258 -6.89 15.71 1.98
C GLU A 258 -5.71 16.41 2.67
N ASP A 259 -5.07 17.37 2.00
CA ASP A 259 -3.92 18.15 2.52
C ASP A 259 -2.75 17.29 3.05
N GLY A 260 -2.63 16.05 2.56
CA GLY A 260 -1.61 15.09 3.00
C GLY A 260 -1.76 13.74 2.33
N ASN A 261 -1.01 12.75 2.78
CA ASN A 261 -1.16 11.35 2.37
C ASN A 261 -1.02 10.46 3.60
N VAL A 262 -2.13 9.84 4.00
CA VAL A 262 -2.19 8.92 5.14
C VAL A 262 -2.75 7.59 4.65
N GLN A 263 -1.97 6.53 4.83
CA GLN A 263 -2.35 5.17 4.45
C GLN A 263 -2.35 4.25 5.66
N LEU A 264 -3.32 3.35 5.68
CA LEU A 264 -3.37 2.20 6.57
C LEU A 264 -3.26 0.94 5.72
N TYR A 265 -2.30 0.09 6.05
CA TYR A 265 -2.19 -1.27 5.55
C TYR A 265 -2.13 -2.22 6.74
N ALA A 266 -3.13 -3.10 6.87
CA ALA A 266 -3.17 -4.11 7.92
C ALA A 266 -3.49 -5.48 7.34
N THR A 267 -2.77 -6.49 7.84
CA THR A 267 -2.94 -7.88 7.43
C THR A 267 -3.06 -8.76 8.67
N LYS A 268 -3.98 -9.72 8.64
CA LYS A 268 -4.14 -10.73 9.69
C LYS A 268 -4.27 -12.10 9.07
N GLU A 269 -3.38 -13.00 9.45
CA GLU A 269 -3.47 -14.42 9.10
C GLU A 269 -4.26 -15.16 10.18
N VAL A 270 -5.09 -16.11 9.75
CA VAL A 270 -5.96 -16.90 10.62
C VAL A 270 -5.78 -18.37 10.26
N THR A 271 -5.53 -19.20 11.27
CA THR A 271 -5.52 -20.66 11.11
C THR A 271 -6.43 -21.26 12.18
N ALA A 272 -7.45 -22.02 11.77
CA ALA A 272 -8.41 -22.62 12.67
C ALA A 272 -9.03 -23.89 12.06
N SER A 273 -9.63 -24.74 12.90
CA SER A 273 -10.47 -25.85 12.43
C SER A 273 -11.91 -25.59 12.89
N THR A 274 -12.86 -25.56 11.96
CA THR A 274 -14.27 -25.26 12.26
C THR A 274 -15.22 -26.00 11.30
N ARG A 275 -16.46 -26.20 11.75
CA ARG A 275 -17.58 -26.62 10.88
C ARG A 275 -18.35 -25.44 10.33
N ASP A 276 -18.38 -24.34 11.08
CA ASP A 276 -19.08 -23.11 10.71
C ASP A 276 -18.05 -22.06 10.30
N VAL A 277 -17.87 -21.93 8.99
CA VAL A 277 -16.88 -21.04 8.39
C VAL A 277 -17.36 -19.60 8.42
N SER A 278 -18.66 -19.33 8.23
CA SER A 278 -19.17 -17.95 8.23
C SER A 278 -19.03 -17.31 9.61
N GLN A 279 -19.31 -18.05 10.69
CA GLN A 279 -19.09 -17.57 12.06
C GLN A 279 -17.59 -17.33 12.35
N LEU A 280 -16.70 -18.19 11.86
CA LEU A 280 -15.25 -17.99 12.02
C LEU A 280 -14.78 -16.70 11.33
N ILE A 281 -15.25 -16.45 10.10
CA ILE A 281 -14.92 -15.24 9.35
C ILE A 281 -15.42 -14.02 10.11
N GLU A 282 -16.68 -14.04 10.55
CA GLU A 282 -17.27 -12.95 11.33
C GLU A 282 -16.50 -12.66 12.62
N ALA A 283 -16.16 -13.69 13.40
CA ALA A 283 -15.41 -13.53 14.63
C ALA A 283 -14.00 -12.98 14.37
N SER A 284 -13.32 -13.49 13.34
CA SER A 284 -11.95 -13.09 13.00
C SER A 284 -11.88 -11.65 12.50
N GLU A 285 -12.84 -11.23 11.69
CA GLU A 285 -12.96 -9.86 11.18
C GLU A 285 -13.35 -8.88 12.30
N ASN A 286 -14.28 -9.26 13.19
CA ASN A 286 -14.64 -8.45 14.36
C ASN A 286 -13.45 -8.27 15.32
N GLU A 287 -12.66 -9.31 15.55
CA GLU A 287 -11.46 -9.22 16.38
C GLU A 287 -10.42 -8.28 15.76
N LEU A 288 -10.21 -8.34 14.43
CA LEU A 288 -9.33 -7.39 13.75
C LEU A 288 -9.84 -5.95 13.87
N HIS A 289 -11.15 -5.76 13.67
CA HIS A 289 -11.78 -4.44 13.78
C HIS A 289 -11.62 -3.86 15.19
N ALA A 290 -11.96 -4.61 16.23
CA ALA A 290 -11.79 -4.19 17.62
C ALA A 290 -10.32 -3.92 17.98
N GLY A 291 -9.40 -4.73 17.43
CA GLY A 291 -7.96 -4.52 17.59
C GLY A 291 -7.47 -3.22 16.96
N LEU A 292 -7.96 -2.87 15.76
CA LEU A 292 -7.66 -1.59 15.11
C LEU A 292 -8.22 -0.40 15.90
N GLU A 293 -9.47 -0.50 16.39
CA GLU A 293 -10.08 0.55 17.24
C GLU A 293 -9.26 0.77 18.52
N ALA A 294 -8.89 -0.30 19.22
CA ALA A 294 -8.06 -0.21 20.43
C ALA A 294 -6.69 0.39 20.13
N MET A 295 -6.03 -0.06 19.06
CA MET A 295 -4.73 0.47 18.62
C MET A 295 -4.79 1.97 18.37
N TYR A 296 -5.81 2.46 17.64
CA TYR A 296 -5.95 3.90 17.37
C TYR A 296 -6.30 4.71 18.62
N GLY A 297 -7.07 4.13 19.54
CA GLY A 297 -7.32 4.72 20.87
C GLY A 297 -6.01 4.92 21.66
N ASP A 298 -5.16 3.89 21.70
CA ASP A 298 -3.90 3.92 22.44
C ASP A 298 -2.81 4.77 21.77
N MET A 299 -2.79 4.79 20.43
CA MET A 299 -1.77 5.50 19.66
C MET A 299 -1.77 7.01 19.92
N ALA A 300 -2.96 7.60 20.08
CA ALA A 300 -3.14 9.02 20.39
C ALA A 300 -2.55 9.40 21.76
N ASP A 301 -2.60 8.47 22.72
CA ASP A 301 -2.22 8.73 24.10
C ASP A 301 -0.79 8.31 24.45
N ALA A 302 -0.26 7.25 23.83
CA ALA A 302 1.07 6.74 24.11
C ALA A 302 2.06 7.06 22.99
N THR A 303 1.88 6.47 21.81
CA THR A 303 2.87 6.46 20.73
C THR A 303 3.16 7.87 20.19
N PHE A 304 2.11 8.62 19.82
CA PHE A 304 2.32 9.98 19.29
C PHE A 304 2.85 10.94 20.34
N LYS A 305 2.46 10.80 21.62
CA LYS A 305 2.98 11.64 22.70
C LYS A 305 4.45 11.33 23.03
N ALA A 306 4.88 10.08 22.83
CA ALA A 306 6.28 9.69 22.96
C ALA A 306 7.14 10.27 21.83
N LEU A 307 6.63 10.33 20.60
CA LEU A 307 7.31 10.96 19.47
C LEU A 307 7.39 12.48 19.62
N ARG A 308 6.24 13.14 19.81
CA ARG A 308 6.16 14.59 19.97
C ARG A 308 5.08 14.96 20.96
N ARG A 309 5.51 15.52 22.08
CA ARG A 309 4.59 16.08 23.07
C ARG A 309 3.89 17.31 22.48
N VAL A 310 2.58 17.43 22.78
CA VAL A 310 1.80 18.63 22.45
C VAL A 310 2.40 19.88 23.10
N MET A 311 2.97 19.74 24.30
CA MET A 311 3.65 20.79 25.04
C MET A 311 4.95 20.26 25.68
N PRO A 312 5.95 21.13 25.88
CA PRO A 312 7.12 20.79 26.68
C PRO A 312 6.74 20.27 28.08
N ILE A 313 7.65 19.59 28.77
CA ILE A 313 7.43 19.08 30.13
C ILE A 313 6.97 20.19 31.08
N THR A 314 7.49 21.41 30.88
CA THR A 314 7.14 22.61 31.65
C THR A 314 5.68 23.07 31.44
N LYS A 315 4.95 22.51 30.48
CA LYS A 315 3.59 22.92 30.07
C LYS A 315 3.51 24.40 29.65
N LEU A 316 4.63 24.99 29.26
CA LEU A 316 4.73 26.35 28.75
C LEU A 316 5.26 26.31 27.32
N LYS A 317 4.76 27.22 26.47
CA LYS A 317 5.34 27.41 25.13
C LYS A 317 6.82 27.77 25.27
N MET A 318 7.63 27.29 24.33
CA MET A 318 9.05 27.61 24.30
C MET A 318 9.22 29.13 24.22
N LYS A 319 9.94 29.71 25.18
CA LYS A 319 10.32 31.12 25.13
C LYS A 319 11.62 31.23 24.35
N TRP A 320 11.51 31.56 23.07
CA TRP A 320 12.65 31.82 22.21
C TRP A 320 13.25 33.20 22.55
N SER A 321 14.26 33.24 23.41
CA SER A 321 15.08 34.44 23.64
C SER A 321 16.51 34.11 23.24
N VAL A 322 16.95 34.71 22.13
CA VAL A 322 18.30 34.54 21.58
C VAL A 322 19.35 34.99 22.60
N ASP A 323 19.06 36.07 23.32
CA ASP A 323 19.95 36.62 24.35
C ASP A 323 20.06 35.70 25.57
N ALA A 324 18.96 35.08 26.02
CA ALA A 324 18.99 34.13 27.12
C ALA A 324 19.72 32.82 26.77
N LEU A 325 19.63 32.38 25.51
CA LEU A 325 20.39 31.22 25.00
C LEU A 325 21.89 31.54 24.89
N ARG A 326 22.25 32.73 24.39
CA ARG A 326 23.64 33.22 24.32
C ARG A 326 24.27 33.42 25.69
N LEU A 327 23.52 33.95 26.66
CA LEU A 327 24.02 34.16 28.03
C LEU A 327 24.38 32.83 28.70
N LYS A 328 23.60 31.77 28.47
CA LYS A 328 23.84 30.45 29.05
C LYS A 328 25.11 29.79 28.49
N GLY A 329 25.35 29.91 27.18
CA GLY A 329 26.60 29.45 26.55
C GLY A 329 27.83 30.22 27.02
N GLY A 330 27.70 31.54 27.24
CA GLY A 330 28.75 32.38 27.82
C GLY A 330 29.06 32.03 29.28
N LEU A 331 28.03 31.72 30.10
CA LEU A 331 28.20 31.33 31.50
C LEU A 331 28.89 29.95 31.67
N THR A 332 28.57 28.98 30.82
CA THR A 332 29.27 27.68 30.83
C THR A 332 30.72 27.79 30.38
N LYS A 333 31.02 28.69 29.44
CA LYS A 333 32.38 28.94 28.95
C LYS A 333 33.21 29.68 30.01
N ALA A 334 32.65 30.70 30.64
CA ALA A 334 33.29 31.41 31.75
C ALA A 334 33.51 30.52 32.98
N ALA A 335 32.63 29.55 33.25
CA ALA A 335 32.82 28.58 34.32
C ALA A 335 33.89 27.52 34.01
N ALA A 336 34.08 27.16 32.73
CA ALA A 336 35.14 26.27 32.27
C ALA A 336 36.51 26.95 32.19
N GLU A 337 36.55 28.26 31.95
CA GLU A 337 37.77 29.09 31.96
C GLU A 337 38.20 29.53 33.37
N ALA A 338 37.35 29.33 34.38
CA ALA A 338 37.61 29.68 35.78
C ALA A 338 38.14 28.51 36.63
N TYR A 339 38.38 27.34 36.02
CA TYR A 339 39.05 26.17 36.59
C TYR A 339 40.34 25.87 35.82
#